data_AF-E3UKQ4-F1
#
_entry.id   AF-E3UKQ4-F1
#
_cell.length_a   1.000
_cell.length_b   1.000
_cell.length_c   1.000
_cell.angle_alpha   90.00
_cell.angle_beta   90.00
_cell.angle_gamma   90.00
#
_symmetry.space_group_name_H-M   'P 1'
#
loop_
_entity.id
_entity.type
_entity.pdbx_description
1 polymer ?
#
loop_
_entity_poly.entity_id
_entity_poly.type
_entity_poly.pdbx_seq_one_letter_code
_entity_poly.pdbx_strand_id
1 'polypeptide(L)' 'SRLTFKAGKLNTYRFCDNVWTFMLNDVEFREVQEVAKVDKVKIVACDGKNVDDRR' A
#
# COMPACT_ATOMS: atom_id res chain seq x y z
N SER A 1 7.07 4.64 12.87
CA SER A 1 5.63 4.57 13.12
C SER A 1 5.02 3.41 12.34
N ARG A 2 3.87 2.85 12.75
CA ARG A 2 3.19 1.72 12.08
C ARG A 2 1.82 2.15 11.59
N LEU A 3 1.60 2.07 10.27
CA LEU A 3 0.34 2.36 9.61
C LEU A 3 -0.37 1.05 9.24
N THR A 4 -1.68 0.98 9.45
CA THR A 4 -2.52 -0.11 8.93
C THR A 4 -3.59 0.46 8.01
N PHE A 5 -4.04 -0.32 7.03
CA PHE A 5 -5.13 0.11 6.16
C PHE A 5 -6.07 -1.05 5.84
N LYS A 6 -7.34 -0.71 5.60
CA LYS A 6 -8.35 -1.61 5.06
C LYS A 6 -9.00 -0.93 3.86
N ALA A 7 -9.30 -1.70 2.82
CA ALA A 7 -10.01 -1.23 1.65
C ALA A 7 -11.32 -2.01 1.51
N GLY A 8 -12.40 -1.33 1.12
CA GLY A 8 -13.64 -2.01 0.73
C GLY A 8 -13.46 -2.84 -0.54
N LYS A 9 -12.63 -2.37 -1.47
CA LYS A 9 -12.40 -3.06 -2.75
C LYS A 9 -10.98 -2.90 -3.28
N LEU A 10 -10.40 -4.00 -3.74
CA LEU A 10 -9.25 -4.00 -4.66
C LEU A 10 -9.76 -3.95 -6.10
N ASN A 11 -9.53 -2.85 -6.81
CA ASN A 11 -9.99 -2.69 -8.19
C ASN A 11 -9.10 -3.39 -9.20
N THR A 12 -7.80 -3.16 -9.10
CA THR A 12 -6.81 -3.79 -9.98
C THR A 12 -5.49 -3.93 -9.24
N TYR A 13 -4.75 -4.96 -9.60
CA TYR A 13 -3.38 -5.18 -9.15
C TYR A 13 -2.52 -5.55 -10.35
N ARG A 14 -1.24 -5.19 -10.28
CA ARG A 14 -0.23 -5.56 -11.27
C ARG A 14 1.10 -5.83 -10.56
N PHE A 15 1.77 -6.89 -10.98
CA PHE A 15 3.16 -7.11 -10.66
C PHE A 15 3.98 -7.15 -11.95
N CYS A 16 4.97 -6.27 -12.06
CA CYS A 16 5.85 -6.16 -13.22
C CYS A 16 7.17 -5.52 -12.75
N ASP A 17 8.31 -5.98 -13.25
CA ASP A 17 9.64 -5.47 -12.92
C ASP A 17 9.94 -5.38 -11.41
N ASN A 18 9.52 -6.39 -10.64
CA ASN A 18 9.63 -6.43 -9.17
C ASN A 18 8.91 -5.26 -8.45
N VAL A 19 7.93 -4.65 -9.11
CA VAL A 19 7.08 -3.60 -8.55
C VAL A 19 5.64 -4.07 -8.51
N TRP A 20 5.04 -3.99 -7.33
CA TRP A 20 3.61 -4.12 -7.13
C TRP A 20 2.91 -2.78 -7.33
N THR A 21 1.80 -2.79 -8.05
CA THR A 21 0.86 -1.67 -8.14
C THR A 21 -0.53 -2.14 -7.76
N PHE A 22 -1.18 -1.46 -6.81
CA PHE A 22 -2.55 -1.72 -6.38
C PHE A 22 -3.41 -0.47 -6.55
N MET A 23 -4.62 -0.62 -7.07
CA MET A 23 -5.65 0.42 -7.06
C MET A 23 -6.77 -0.03 -6.12
N LEU A 24 -7.01 0.75 -5.07
CA LEU A 24 -7.97 0.43 -4.01
C LEU A 24 -9.08 1.50 -4.00
N ASN A 25 -10.29 1.10 -3.61
CA ASN A 25 -11.37 2.01 -3.28
C ASN A 25 -11.82 1.85 -1.84
N ASP A 26 -12.43 2.90 -1.30
CA ASP A 26 -13.00 2.96 0.05
C ASP A 26 -11.95 2.55 1.10
N VAL A 27 -10.84 3.30 1.13
CA VAL A 27 -9.68 2.99 1.95
C VAL A 27 -9.72 3.76 3.25
N GLU A 28 -9.49 3.06 4.35
CA GLU A 28 -9.33 3.62 5.68
C GLU A 28 -7.93 3.31 6.20
N PHE A 29 -7.13 4.35 6.41
CA PHE A 29 -5.82 4.29 7.07
C PHE A 29 -5.96 4.56 8.55
N ARG A 30 -5.22 3.82 9.37
CA ARG A 30 -5.18 3.96 10.83
C ARG A 30 -3.75 4.03 11.33
N GLU A 31 -3.45 5.10 12.06
CA GLU A 31 -2.19 5.31 12.78
C GLU A 31 -2.49 5.68 14.24
N VAL A 32 -2.33 4.70 15.14
CA VAL A 32 -2.63 4.84 16.58
C VAL A 32 -4.07 5.28 16.86
N GLN A 33 -4.35 6.59 16.87
CA GLN A 33 -5.68 7.18 17.08
C GLN A 33 -6.19 7.98 15.87
N GLU A 34 -5.34 8.24 14.88
CA GLU A 34 -5.70 8.97 13.68
C GLU A 34 -6.31 8.02 12.63
N VAL A 35 -7.40 8.46 12.02
CA VAL A 35 -8.10 7.72 10.97
C VAL A 35 -8.27 8.64 9.76
N ALA A 36 -7.77 8.21 8.61
CA ALA A 36 -7.93 8.90 7.34
C ALA A 36 -8.73 8.02 6.37
N LYS A 37 -9.82 8.55 5.82
CA LYS A 37 -10.65 7.87 4.82
C LYS A 37 -10.47 8.52 3.47
N VAL A 38 -10.40 7.72 2.42
CA VAL A 38 -10.27 8.22 1.05
C VAL A 38 -10.95 7.28 0.06
N ASP A 39 -11.58 7.84 -0.95
CA ASP A 39 -12.38 7.08 -1.91
C ASP A 39 -11.53 6.18 -2.80
N LYS A 40 -10.29 6.60 -3.11
CA LYS A 40 -9.41 5.89 -4.05
C LYS A 40 -7.93 6.09 -3.72
N VAL A 41 -7.16 5.01 -3.76
CA VAL A 41 -5.70 5.01 -3.55
C VAL A 41 -4.99 4.22 -4.63
N LYS A 42 -3.79 4.67 -5.00
CA LYS A 42 -2.80 3.89 -5.74
C LYS A 42 -1.61 3.59 -4.84
N ILE A 43 -1.31 2.32 -4.59
CA ILE A 43 -0.10 1.88 -3.89
C ILE A 43 0.89 1.37 -4.94
N VAL A 44 2.13 1.86 -4.91
CA VAL A 44 3.25 1.35 -5.72
C VAL A 44 4.35 0.92 -4.75
N ALA A 45 4.76 -0.35 -4.79
CA ALA A 45 5.72 -0.93 -3.86
C ALA A 45 6.80 -1.71 -4.61
N CYS A 46 8.06 -1.30 -4.46
CA CYS A 46 9.22 -2.01 -4.98
C CYS A 46 9.65 -3.14 -4.03
N ASP A 47 10.34 -4.15 -4.55
CA ASP A 47 10.96 -5.19 -3.71
C ASP A 47 12.01 -4.58 -2.77
N GLY A 48 11.87 -4.84 -1.47
CA GLY A 48 12.74 -4.34 -0.41
C GLY A 48 14.03 -5.16 -0.21
N LYS A 49 14.16 -6.33 -0.85
CA LYS A 49 15.30 -7.24 -0.64
C LYS A 49 16.68 -6.65 -0.99
N ASN A 50 16.75 -5.62 -1.82
CA ASN A 50 18.02 -5.04 -2.31
C ASN A 50 18.67 -4.00 -1.37
N VAL A 51 18.12 -3.75 -0.18
CA VAL A 51 18.63 -2.73 0.75
C VAL A 51 19.54 -3.35 1.83
N ASP A 52 19.29 -4.59 2.25
CA ASP A 52 20.10 -5.25 3.30
C ASP A 52 21.32 -6.01 2.77
N ASP A 53 21.33 -6.48 1.52
CA ASP A 53 22.48 -7.21 0.92
C ASP A 53 23.70 -6.32 0.59
N ARG A 54 23.63 -5.01 0.86
CA ARG A 54 24.75 -4.06 0.69
C ARG A 54 25.36 -3.60 2.01
N ARG A 55 25.14 -4.31 3.11
CA ARG A 55 25.68 -4.00 4.43
C ARG A 55 26.61 -5.09 4.95
#